data_AF-A0AAV0UBJ1-F1
#
_entry.id   AF-A0AAV0UBJ1-F1
#
_cell.length_a   1.000
_cell.length_b   1.000
_cell.length_c   1.000
_cell.angle_alpha   90.00
_cell.angle_beta   90.00
_cell.angle_gamma   90.00
#
_symmetry.space_group_name_H-M   'P 1'
#
loop_
_entity.id
_entity.type
_entity.pdbx_description
1 polymer ?
#
loop_
_entity_poly.entity_id
_entity_poly.type
_entity_poly.pdbx_seq_one_letter_code
_entity_poly.pdbx_strand_id
1 'polypeptide(L)' 'MVVGKFLRHYLDREPMVVVSCAIGAVALSLPLVVVPLRRSLGLPTDQYDGPIIPDSMKKPRGHLATRESVAGA' A
#
# COMPACT_ATOMS: atom_id res chain seq x y z
N MET A 1 -13.63 26.30 -14.78
CA MET A 1 -13.40 26.08 -13.33
C MET A 1 -14.69 25.59 -12.64
N VAL A 2 -15.27 24.49 -13.11
CA VAL A 2 -16.54 23.94 -12.60
C VAL A 2 -16.30 23.14 -11.31
N VAL A 3 -15.23 22.34 -11.31
CA VAL A 3 -14.84 21.49 -10.16
C VAL A 3 -14.49 22.32 -8.92
N GLY A 4 -13.75 23.43 -9.08
CA GLY A 4 -13.38 24.28 -7.94
C GLY A 4 -14.59 24.96 -7.28
N LYS A 5 -15.61 25.34 -8.06
CA LYS A 5 -16.86 25.90 -7.53
C LYS A 5 -17.70 24.83 -6.81
N PHE A 6 -17.75 23.62 -7.37
CA PHE A 6 -18.42 22.47 -6.75
C PHE A 6 -17.76 22.10 -5.41
N LEU A 7 -16.43 21.98 -5.39
CA LEU A 7 -15.70 21.61 -4.18
C LEU A 7 -15.85 22.66 -3.08
N ARG A 8 -15.77 23.96 -3.43
CA ARG A 8 -16.01 25.04 -2.47
C ARG A 8 -17.43 25.01 -1.91
N HIS A 9 -18.43 24.78 -2.75
CA HIS A 9 -19.83 24.68 -2.31
C HIS A 9 -20.05 23.56 -1.27
N TYR A 10 -19.48 22.39 -1.50
CA TYR A 10 -19.61 21.25 -0.57
C TYR A 10 -18.75 21.39 0.69
N LEU A 11 -17.55 22.01 0.58
CA LEU A 11 -16.74 22.34 1.75
C LEU A 11 -17.47 23.30 2.69
N ASP A 12 -18.19 24.28 2.15
CA ASP A 12 -18.92 25.27 2.96
C ASP A 12 -20.19 24.68 3.62
N ARG A 13 -20.86 23.71 2.99
CA ARG A 13 -22.11 23.13 3.50
C ARG A 13 -21.94 21.88 4.35
N GLU A 14 -21.02 20.99 3.97
CA GLU A 14 -20.83 19.68 4.61
C GLU A 14 -19.33 19.41 4.84
N PRO A 15 -18.64 20.26 5.60
CA PRO A 15 -17.18 20.20 5.75
C PRO A 15 -16.72 18.84 6.30
N MET A 16 -17.46 18.28 7.25
CA MET A 16 -17.12 17.00 7.86
C MET A 16 -17.17 15.83 6.88
N VAL A 17 -18.12 15.81 5.95
CA VAL A 17 -18.24 14.75 4.94
C VAL A 17 -17.05 14.84 3.98
N VAL A 18 -16.76 16.04 3.48
CA VAL A 18 -15.66 16.24 2.53
C VAL A 18 -14.31 15.88 3.17
N VAL A 19 -14.06 16.34 4.40
CA VAL A 19 -12.82 16.02 5.12
C VAL A 19 -12.72 14.53 5.40
N SER A 20 -13.81 13.85 5.80
CA SER A 20 -13.79 12.41 6.06
C SER A 20 -13.49 11.61 4.79
N CYS A 21 -14.13 11.96 3.67
CA CYS A 21 -13.84 11.35 2.37
C CYS A 21 -12.39 11.60 1.92
N ALA A 22 -11.88 12.82 2.14
CA ALA A 22 -10.50 13.16 1.80
C ALA A 22 -9.50 12.34 2.64
N ILE A 23 -9.70 12.26 3.96
CA ILE A 23 -8.87 11.46 4.87
C ILE A 23 -8.93 9.98 4.46
N GLY A 24 -10.12 9.45 4.17
CA GLY A 24 -10.30 8.08 3.70
C GLY A 24 -9.56 7.81 2.38
N ALA A 25 -9.68 8.71 1.41
CA ALA A 25 -8.98 8.58 0.12
C ALA A 25 -7.45 8.63 0.28
N VAL A 26 -6.93 9.51 1.14
CA VAL A 26 -5.50 9.54 1.46
C VAL A 26 -5.08 8.24 2.15
N ALA A 27 -5.79 7.81 3.18
CA ALA A 27 -5.45 6.58 3.93
C ALA A 27 -5.40 5.34 3.02
N LEU A 28 -6.37 5.19 2.12
CA LEU A 28 -6.42 4.07 1.18
C LEU A 28 -5.34 4.12 0.10
N SER A 29 -4.89 5.32 -0.29
CA SER A 29 -3.83 5.49 -1.30
C SER A 29 -2.42 5.40 -0.72
N LEU A 30 -2.24 5.61 0.60
CA LEU A 30 -0.92 5.57 1.24
C LEU A 30 -0.16 4.26 0.98
N PRO A 31 -0.74 3.03 1.15
CA PRO A 31 0.01 1.80 0.90
C PRO A 31 0.50 1.66 -0.55
N LEU A 32 -0.25 2.21 -1.52
CA LEU A 32 0.09 2.14 -2.94
C LEU A 32 1.29 3.02 -3.30
N VAL A 33 1.50 4.12 -2.58
CA VAL A 33 2.55 5.11 -2.90
C VAL A 33 3.71 5.05 -1.91
N VAL A 34 3.41 4.97 -0.61
CA VAL A 34 4.42 5.05 0.45
C VAL A 34 5.26 3.78 0.53
N VAL A 35 4.67 2.60 0.36
CA VAL A 35 5.44 1.34 0.42
C VAL A 35 6.51 1.28 -0.67
N PRO A 36 6.22 1.47 -1.98
CA PRO A 36 7.26 1.44 -3.00
C PRO A 36 8.29 2.57 -2.82
N LEU A 37 7.87 3.75 -2.35
CA LEU A 37 8.79 4.85 -2.04
C LEU A 37 9.73 4.51 -0.87
N ARG A 38 9.23 3.84 0.17
CA ARG A 38 10.07 3.37 1.28
C ARG A 38 11.03 2.27 0.85
N ARG A 39 10.60 1.36 -0.03
CA ARG A 39 11.47 0.34 -0.62
C ARG A 39 12.59 0.96 -1.45
N SER A 40 12.32 1.98 -2.27
CA SER A 40 13.35 2.64 -3.08
C SER A 40 14.39 3.40 -2.25
N LEU A 41 14.03 3.80 -1.02
CA LEU A 41 14.93 4.42 -0.05
C LEU A 41 15.65 3.40 0.85
N GLY A 42 15.42 2.10 0.67
CA GLY A 42 15.99 1.05 1.52
C GLY A 42 15.44 1.03 2.95
N LEU A 43 14.26 1.62 3.18
CA LEU A 43 13.62 1.63 4.49
C LEU A 43 12.81 0.35 4.72
N PRO A 44 12.72 -0.16 5.97
CA PRO A 44 12.08 -1.43 6.27
C PRO A 44 10.56 -1.41 6.03
N THR A 45 10.04 -2.29 5.17
CA THR A 45 8.61 -2.40 4.81
C THR A 45 7.96 -3.72 5.25
N ASP A 46 8.56 -4.40 6.23
CA ASP A 46 8.15 -5.75 6.68
C ASP A 46 6.69 -5.83 7.18
N GLN A 47 6.11 -4.70 7.60
CA GLN A 47 4.69 -4.59 7.96
C GLN A 47 3.73 -4.86 6.79
N TYR A 48 4.20 -4.68 5.54
CA TYR A 48 3.45 -4.89 4.32
C TYR A 48 3.92 -6.14 3.55
N ASP A 49 5.21 -6.45 3.62
CA ASP A 49 5.85 -7.56 2.89
C ASP A 49 5.80 -8.90 3.66
N GLY A 50 5.47 -8.84 4.95
CA GLY A 50 5.56 -9.98 5.86
C GLY A 50 6.98 -10.15 6.42
N PRO A 51 7.15 -11.03 7.42
CA PRO A 51 8.46 -11.28 8.01
C PRO A 51 9.44 -11.81 6.97
N ILE A 52 10.67 -11.28 6.96
CA ILE A 52 11.79 -11.85 6.21
C ILE A 52 12.18 -13.16 6.90
N ILE A 53 11.55 -14.26 6.48
CA ILE A 53 11.85 -15.60 7.01
C ILE A 53 13.09 -16.12 6.28
N PRO A 54 14.17 -16.51 6.99
CA PRO A 54 15.34 -17.16 6.38
C PRO A 54 14.91 -18.40 5.60
N ASP A 55 15.54 -18.68 4.45
CA ASP A 55 15.16 -19.83 3.61
C ASP A 55 15.21 -21.16 4.37
N SER A 56 16.08 -21.28 5.38
CA SER A 56 16.17 -22.44 6.27
C SER A 56 14.92 -22.69 7.13
N MET A 57 14.10 -21.66 7.37
CA MET A 57 12.88 -21.74 8.18
C MET A 57 11.60 -21.77 7.33
N LYS A 58 11.70 -21.63 6.00
CA LYS A 58 10.54 -21.68 5.11
C LYS A 58 10.04 -23.13 5.02
N LYS A 59 8.77 -23.37 5.39
CA LYS A 59 8.14 -24.69 5.24
C LYS A 59 8.19 -25.11 3.76
N PRO A 60 8.62 -26.34 3.44
CA PRO A 60 8.69 -26.79 2.05
C PRO A 60 7.31 -26.70 1.40
N ARG A 61 7.19 -25.90 0.33
CA ARG A 61 5.93 -25.67 -0.39
C ARG A 61 5.54 -26.82 -1.33
N GLY A 62 6.31 -27.91 -1.35
CA GLY A 62 6.01 -29.11 -2.14
C GLY A 62 5.71 -28.76 -3.60
N HIS A 63 4.54 -29.19 -4.08
CA HIS A 63 4.06 -28.98 -5.45
C HIS A 63 3.58 -27.54 -5.76
N LEU A 64 3.54 -26.65 -4.77
CA LEU A 64 3.17 -25.24 -4.92
C LEU A 64 4.41 -24.33 -5.05
N ALA A 65 5.60 -24.91 -5.19
CA ALA A 65 6.82 -24.16 -5.46
C ALA A 65 6.80 -23.60 -6.89
N THR A 66 6.83 -22.28 -7.02
CA THR A 66 7.01 -21.60 -8.31
C THR A 66 8.35 -22.01 -8.92
N ARG A 67 8.39 -22.29 -10.24
CA ARG A 67 9.56 -22.86 -10.93
C ARG A 67 10.88 -22.10 -10.76
N GLU A 68 10.84 -20.81 -10.44
CA GLU A 68 12.03 -19.99 -10.16
C GLU A 68 12.80 -20.44 -8.91
N SER A 69 12.13 -21.09 -7.95
CA SER A 69 12.75 -21.59 -6.72
C SER A 69 13.64 -22.82 -6.92
N VAL A 70 13.57 -23.50 -8.07
CA VAL A 70 14.26 -24.77 -8.34
C VAL A 70 15.51 -24.57 -9.19
N ALA A 71 15.61 -23.46 -9.94
CA ALA A 71 16.70 -23.19 -10.87
C ALA A 71 17.94 -22.53 -10.23
N GLY A 72 17.90 -22.21 -8.94
CA GLY A 72 18.96 -21.51 -8.21
C GLY A 72 19.59 -22.31 -7.05
N ALA A 73 19.35 -23.62 -6.99
CA ALA A 73 19.93 -24.52 -5.99
C ALA A 73 21.07 -25.36 -6.59
#